data_AF-A0A7R9F8Y2-F1
#
_entry.id   AF-A0A7R9F8Y2-F1
#
_cell.length_a   1.000
_cell.length_b   1.000
_cell.length_c   1.000
_cell.angle_alpha   90.00
_cell.angle_beta   90.00
_cell.angle_gamma   90.00
#
_symmetry.space_group_name_H-M   'P 1'
#
loop_
_entity.id
_entity.type
_entity.pdbx_description
1 polymer ?
#
loop_
_entity_poly.entity_id
_entity_poly.type
_entity_poly.pdbx_seq_one_letter_code
_entity_poly.pdbx_strand_id
1 'polypeptide(L)' 'MAMFTHNLLITSKQGSLVVWDVRTGVPVRVVKLGHNDGCVFVKHIMLLRDSVACDYGNQLRIVHFPLITDKCE' A
#
# COMPACT_ATOMS: atom_id res chain seq x y z
N MET A 1 2.78 -6.42 6.29
CA MET A 1 1.38 -5.98 6.10
C MET A 1 1.06 -4.91 7.12
N ALA A 2 0.15 -3.99 6.83
CA ALA A 2 -0.27 -2.93 7.76
C ALA A 2 -1.73 -2.56 7.53
N MET A 3 -2.49 -2.33 8.61
CA MET A 3 -3.85 -1.77 8.51
C MET A 3 -3.73 -0.27 8.17
N PHE A 4 -4.34 0.15 7.07
CA PHE A 4 -4.35 1.54 6.62
C PHE A 4 -5.50 2.33 7.24
N THR A 5 -6.67 1.71 7.33
CA THR A 5 -7.83 2.20 8.10
C THR A 5 -8.47 1.00 8.82
N HIS A 6 -9.62 1.19 9.46
CA HIS A 6 -10.37 0.09 10.09
C HIS A 6 -10.80 -1.01 9.10
N ASN A 7 -11.01 -0.67 7.81
CA ASN A 7 -11.46 -1.63 6.79
C ASN A 7 -10.45 -1.86 5.66
N LEU A 8 -9.37 -1.08 5.61
CA LEU A 8 -8.38 -1.17 4.54
C LEU A 8 -7.08 -1.80 5.06
N LEU A 9 -6.67 -2.90 4.44
CA LEU A 9 -5.41 -3.58 4.71
C LEU A 9 -4.45 -3.39 3.54
N ILE A 10 -3.18 -3.09 3.85
CA ILE A 10 -2.12 -3.04 2.86
C ILE A 10 -1.21 -4.24 3.02
N THR A 11 -1.05 -4.99 1.92
CA THR A 11 -0.11 -6.11 1.81
C THR A 11 0.89 -5.86 0.70
N SER A 12 2.01 -6.60 0.73
CA SER A 12 2.94 -6.65 -0.38
C SER A 12 2.59 -7.78 -1.33
N LYS A 13 2.83 -7.53 -2.62
CA LYS A 13 2.92 -8.53 -3.69
C LYS A 13 4.22 -8.23 -4.45
N GLN A 14 4.78 -9.18 -5.18
CA GLN A 14 5.99 -8.97 -6.00
C GLN A 14 5.92 -7.63 -6.75
N GLY A 15 6.86 -6.74 -6.44
CA GLY A 15 6.99 -5.40 -7.02
C GLY A 15 5.88 -4.39 -6.72
N SER A 16 4.90 -4.70 -5.86
CA SER A 16 3.70 -3.89 -5.66
C SER A 16 3.17 -3.91 -4.22
N LEU A 17 2.39 -2.90 -3.87
CA LEU A 17 1.49 -2.93 -2.71
C LEU A 17 0.07 -3.20 -3.19
N VAL A 18 -0.71 -3.93 -2.39
CA VAL A 18 -2.12 -4.18 -2.65
C VAL A 18 -2.93 -3.68 -1.46
N VAL A 19 -3.92 -2.85 -1.74
CA VAL A 19 -4.93 -2.37 -0.79
C VAL A 19 -6.14 -3.29 -0.89
N TRP A 20 -6.60 -3.82 0.23
CA TRP A 20 -7.72 -4.74 0.34
C TRP A 20 -8.82 -4.14 1.19
N ASP A 21 -10.08 -4.34 0.81
CA ASP A 21 -11.21 -4.19 1.74
C ASP A 21 -11.33 -5.51 2.52
N VAL A 22 -11.04 -5.47 3.82
CA VAL A 22 -11.02 -6.67 4.66
C VAL A 22 -12.42 -7.26 4.90
N ARG A 23 -13.49 -6.47 4.70
CA ARG A 23 -14.87 -6.94 4.86
C ARG A 23 -15.30 -7.83 3.70
N THR A 24 -14.81 -7.53 2.50
CA THR A 24 -15.17 -8.26 1.27
C THR A 24 -14.08 -9.22 0.83
N GLY A 25 -12.83 -9.02 1.28
CA GLY A 25 -11.66 -9.76 0.82
C GLY A 25 -11.21 -9.37 -0.60
N VAL A 26 -11.79 -8.32 -1.18
CA VAL A 26 -11.52 -7.89 -2.57
C VAL A 26 -10.39 -6.86 -2.60
N PRO A 27 -9.45 -6.95 -3.58
CA PRO A 27 -8.43 -5.92 -3.76
C PRO A 27 -9.07 -4.64 -4.31
N VAL A 28 -8.91 -3.54 -3.57
CA VAL A 28 -9.41 -2.20 -3.92
C VAL A 28 -8.45 -1.50 -4.87
N ARG A 29 -7.13 -1.68 -4.67
CA ARG A 29 -6.10 -1.02 -5.48
C ARG A 29 -4.79 -1.78 -5.48
N VAL A 30 -4.11 -1.79 -6.62
CA VAL A 30 -2.72 -2.27 -6.74
C VAL A 30 -1.82 -1.07 -7.07
N VAL A 31 -0.81 -0.83 -6.24
CA VAL A 31 0.19 0.21 -6.45
C VAL A 31 1.49 -0.45 -6.89
N LYS A 32 1.85 -0.27 -8.16
CA LYS A 32 3.14 -0.72 -8.69
C LYS A 32 4.24 0.21 -8.19
N LEU A 33 5.26 -0.34 -7.56
CA LEU A 33 6.37 0.44 -7.00
C LEU A 33 7.49 0.67 -8.02
N GLY A 34 7.58 -0.13 -9.08
CA GLY A 34 8.63 -0.02 -10.09
C GLY A 34 8.29 -0.80 -11.35
N HIS A 35 9.32 -1.23 -12.08
CA HIS A 35 9.14 -2.05 -13.28
C HIS A 35 8.59 -3.44 -12.93
N ASN A 36 7.80 -3.99 -13.84
CA ASN A 36 7.05 -5.22 -13.65
C ASN A 36 7.90 -6.47 -13.94
N ASP A 37 9.17 -6.47 -13.55
CA ASP A 37 10.04 -7.65 -13.68
C ASP A 37 9.78 -8.69 -12.57
N GLY A 38 9.06 -8.29 -11.51
CA GLY A 38 8.68 -9.17 -10.41
C GLY A 38 9.84 -9.57 -9.51
N CYS A 39 11.04 -9.01 -9.71
CA CYS A 39 12.25 -9.45 -9.02
C CYS A 39 12.40 -8.83 -7.62
N VAL A 40 11.67 -7.76 -7.32
CA VAL A 40 11.79 -7.03 -6.05
C VAL A 40 10.64 -7.38 -5.11
N PHE A 41 10.99 -7.78 -3.89
CA PHE A 41 10.04 -8.08 -2.82
C PHE A 41 10.08 -6.98 -1.77
N VAL A 42 8.90 -6.45 -1.42
CA VAL A 42 8.72 -5.53 -0.29
C VAL A 42 8.67 -6.34 0.99
N LYS A 43 9.62 -6.12 1.91
CA LYS A 43 9.76 -6.87 3.16
C LYS A 43 9.13 -6.14 4.36
N HIS A 44 9.18 -4.82 4.34
CA HIS A 44 8.77 -3.91 5.39
C HIS A 44 7.71 -2.95 4.85
N ILE A 45 6.63 -2.83 5.61
CA ILE A 45 5.55 -1.89 5.35
C ILE A 45 5.30 -1.17 6.66
N MET A 46 5.45 0.15 6.65
CA MET A 46 5.21 1.01 7.79
C MET A 46 4.12 2.02 7.45
N LEU A 47 3.09 2.06 8.30
CA LEU A 47 2.02 3.03 8.19
C LEU A 47 2.52 4.42 8.63
N LEU A 48 2.20 5.44 7.85
CA LEU A 48 2.32 6.86 8.20
C LEU A 48 0.91 7.45 8.34
N ARG A 49 0.79 8.77 8.49
CA ARG A 49 -0.54 9.40 8.74
C ARG A 49 -1.51 9.21 7.57
N ASP A 50 -1.06 9.46 6.34
CA ASP A 50 -1.85 9.45 5.09
C ASP A 50 -1.16 8.62 3.98
N SER A 51 -0.12 7.88 4.35
CA SER A 51 0.83 7.30 3.43
C SER A 51 1.42 6.02 4.01
N VAL A 52 2.16 5.29 3.17
CA VAL A 52 2.89 4.08 3.56
C VAL A 52 4.33 4.20 3.13
N ALA A 53 5.24 3.99 4.08
CA ALA A 53 6.65 3.78 3.78
C ALA A 53 6.93 2.28 3.59
N CYS A 54 7.73 1.93 2.60
CA CYS A 54 8.12 0.55 2.32
C CYS A 54 9.51 0.47 1.69
N ASP A 55 10.19 -0.67 1.85
CA ASP A 55 11.42 -0.97 1.12
C ASP A 55 11.12 -1.46 -0.30
N TYR A 56 12.00 -1.12 -1.24
CA TYR A 56 11.99 -1.62 -2.60
C TYR A 56 13.43 -1.73 -3.12
N GLY A 57 14.01 -2.92 -3.00
CA GLY A 57 15.42 -3.15 -3.31
C GLY A 57 16.31 -2.33 -2.36
N ASN A 58 17.15 -1.47 -2.92
CA ASN A 58 18.04 -0.58 -2.14
C ASN A 58 17.42 0.81 -1.89
N GLN A 59 16.12 0.97 -2.08
CA GLN A 59 15.42 2.24 -1.94
C GLN A 59 14.32 2.14 -0.89
N LEU A 60 14.07 3.26 -0.20
CA LEU A 60 12.87 3.45 0.60
C LEU A 60 11.87 4.28 -0.21
N ARG A 61 10.62 3.84 -0.27
CA ARG A 61 9.56 4.48 -1.05
C ARG A 61 8.41 4.86 -0.14
N ILE A 62 7.86 6.05 -0.37
CA ILE A 62 6.65 6.53 0.28
C ILE A 62 5.53 6.55 -0.76
N VAL A 63 4.45 5.83 -0.49
CA VAL A 63 3.23 5.82 -1.28
C VAL A 63 2.20 6.67 -0.57
N HIS A 64 1.83 7.81 -1.15
CA HIS A 64 0.70 8.58 -0.70
C HIS A 64 -0.60 7.98 -1.24
N PHE A 65 -1.56 7.79 -0.35
CA PHE A 65 -2.92 7.49 -0.73
C PHE A 65 -3.70 8.78 -0.50
N PRO A 66 -4.14 9.48 -1.55
CA PRO A 66 -5.06 10.59 -1.35
C PRO A 66 -6.34 10.00 -0.76
N LEU A 67 -6.46 10.09 0.56
CA LEU A 67 -7.71 9.89 1.24
C LEU A 67 -8.60 10.99 0.69
N ILE A 68 -9.62 10.62 -0.07
CA ILE A 68 -10.73 11.54 -0.31
C ILE A 68 -11.30 11.74 1.08
N THR A 69 -10.84 12.79 1.74
CA THR A 69 -11.51 13.31 2.91
C THR A 69 -12.82 13.78 2.33
N ASP A 70 -13.90 13.03 2.60
CA ASP A 70 -15.24 13.53 2.37
C ASP A 70 -15.25 15.00 2.80
N LYS A 71 -15.65 15.86 1.87
CA LYS A 71 -15.81 17.29 2.09
C LYS A 71 -16.51 17.44 3.44
N CYS A 72 -15.82 18.00 4.43
CA CYS A 72 -16.48 18.39 5.67
C CYS A 72 -17.59 19.37 5.25
N GLU A 73 -18.84 18.96 5.45
CA GLU A 73 -20.00 19.85 5.33
C GLU A 73 -19.88 21.01 6.32
#